data_AF-A0A929GBF4-F1
#
_entry.id   AF-A0A929GBF4-F1
#
_cell.length_a   1.000
_cell.length_b   1.000
_cell.length_c   1.000
_cell.angle_alpha   90.00
_cell.angle_beta   90.00
_cell.angle_gamma   90.00
#
_symmetry.space_group_name_H-M   'P 1'
#
loop_
_entity.id
_entity.type
_entity.pdbx_description
1 polymer ?
#
loop_
_entity_poly.entity_id
_entity_poly.type
_entity_poly.pdbx_seq_one_letter_code
_entity_poly.pdbx_strand_id
1 'polypeptide(L)'
;MLRERSAIALLLFPLIAWVIADGSWLYAVSIMGILVMAAYEFGSLFYAGGYRPAIPLLIIGTGAVVLVRIYFGFEVDYILLAGIVLVALTWHVIDFERGAPKSGTDFALTLT
;
A
#
# COMPACT_ATOMS: atom_id res chain seq x y z
N MET A 1 -22.79 -18.98 -13.43
CA MET A 1 -21.45 -18.70 -12.89
C MET A 1 -20.42 -18.27 -13.93
N LEU A 2 -20.04 -19.09 -14.93
CA LEU A 2 -19.07 -18.65 -15.97
C LEU A 2 -19.62 -17.53 -16.86
N ARG A 3 -20.91 -17.60 -17.24
CA ARG A 3 -21.59 -16.60 -18.08
C ARG A 3 -21.67 -15.21 -17.43
N GLU A 4 -21.91 -15.13 -16.12
CA GLU A 4 -21.91 -13.84 -15.41
C GLU A 4 -20.49 -13.28 -15.28
N ARG A 5 -19.50 -14.11 -14.95
CA ARG A 5 -18.09 -13.69 -14.85
C ARG A 5 -17.56 -13.20 -16.20
N SER A 6 -17.89 -13.87 -17.30
CA SER A 6 -17.50 -13.45 -18.64
C SER A 6 -18.20 -12.15 -19.07
N ALA A 7 -19.47 -11.96 -18.71
CA ALA A 7 -20.19 -10.73 -19.02
C ALA A 7 -19.59 -9.51 -18.28
N ILE A 8 -19.25 -9.67 -17.00
CA ILE A 8 -18.60 -8.62 -16.21
C ILE A 8 -17.20 -8.35 -16.75
N ALA A 9 -16.42 -9.38 -17.09
CA ALA A 9 -15.10 -9.21 -17.67
C ALA A 9 -15.14 -8.49 -19.03
N LEU A 10 -16.09 -8.84 -19.90
CA LEU A 10 -16.30 -8.16 -21.18
C LEU A 10 -16.64 -6.68 -21.03
N LEU A 11 -17.30 -6.30 -19.93
CA LEU A 11 -17.61 -4.91 -19.62
C LEU A 11 -16.41 -4.18 -19.00
N LEU A 12 -15.75 -4.79 -18.01
CA LEU A 12 -14.64 -4.17 -17.28
C LEU A 12 -13.40 -4.02 -18.14
N PHE A 13 -13.10 -4.99 -19.01
CA PHE A 13 -11.87 -4.98 -19.81
C PHE A 13 -11.71 -3.71 -20.68
N PRO A 14 -12.69 -3.30 -21.51
CA PRO A 14 -12.56 -2.08 -22.29
C PRO A 14 -12.53 -0.82 -21.41
N LEU A 15 -13.25 -0.80 -20.28
CA LEU A 15 -13.21 0.31 -19.34
C LEU A 15 -11.80 0.49 -18.73
N ILE A 16 -11.20 -0.61 -18.27
CA ILE A 16 -9.85 -0.62 -17.72
C ILE A 16 -8.84 -0.21 -18.79
N ALA A 17 -8.95 -0.76 -20.00
CA ALA A 17 -8.08 -0.40 -21.12
C ALA A 17 -8.16 1.10 -21.46
N TRP A 18 -9.36 1.67 -21.42
CA TRP A 18 -9.56 3.10 -21.65
C TRP A 18 -8.92 3.96 -20.55
N VAL A 19 -9.10 3.62 -19.27
CA VAL A 19 -8.47 4.33 -18.15
C VAL A 19 -6.94 4.28 -18.25
N ILE A 20 -6.37 3.13 -18.60
CA ILE A 20 -4.93 2.96 -18.80
C ILE A 20 -4.43 3.79 -19.98
N ALA A 21 -5.17 3.79 -21.10
CA ALA A 21 -4.79 4.53 -22.30
C ALA A 21 -4.84 6.05 -22.11
N ASP A 22 -5.79 6.56 -21.33
CA ASP A 22 -5.91 7.98 -21.00
C ASP A 22 -4.77 8.45 -20.08
N GLY A 23 -4.32 7.60 -19.15
CA GLY A 23 -3.16 7.87 -18.29
C GLY A 23 -3.32 9.10 -17.38
N SER A 24 -4.52 9.64 -17.27
CA SER A 24 -4.82 10.89 -16.55
C SER A 24 -4.98 10.68 -15.04
N TRP A 25 -5.55 11.67 -14.36
CA TRP A 25 -5.83 11.61 -12.93
C TRP A 25 -6.69 10.39 -12.53
N LEU A 26 -7.60 9.92 -13.41
CA LEU A 26 -8.42 8.74 -13.15
C LEU A 26 -7.59 7.48 -13.03
N TYR A 27 -6.58 7.33 -13.88
CA TYR A 27 -5.61 6.24 -13.80
C TYR A 27 -4.84 6.30 -12.47
N ALA A 28 -4.31 7.46 -12.13
CA ALA A 28 -3.58 7.68 -10.88
C ALA A 28 -4.41 7.32 -9.64
N VAL A 29 -5.65 7.80 -9.52
CA VAL A 29 -6.55 7.49 -8.39
C VAL A 29 -6.90 6.01 -8.35
N SER A 30 -7.15 5.40 -9.51
CA SER A 30 -7.48 3.96 -9.60
C SER A 30 -6.32 3.11 -9.10
N ILE A 31 -5.09 3.38 -9.56
CA ILE A 31 -3.89 2.68 -9.12
C ILE A 31 -3.60 2.92 -7.64
N MET A 32 -3.71 4.18 -7.18
CA MET A 32 -3.55 4.51 -5.76
C MET A 32 -4.54 3.71 -4.90
N GLY A 33 -5.81 3.68 -5.28
CA GLY A 33 -6.85 2.93 -4.56
C GLY A 33 -6.56 1.44 -4.50
N ILE A 34 -6.16 0.83 -5.62
CA ILE A 34 -5.79 -0.58 -5.68
C ILE A 34 -4.59 -0.87 -4.76
N LEU A 35 -3.53 -0.05 -4.81
CA LEU A 35 -2.33 -0.25 -4.00
C LEU A 35 -2.58 -0.04 -2.51
N VAL A 36 -3.38 0.97 -2.13
CA VAL A 36 -3.75 1.21 -0.74
C VAL A 36 -4.61 0.07 -0.19
N MET A 37 -5.56 -0.44 -0.98
CA MET A 37 -6.34 -1.62 -0.61
C MET A 37 -5.45 -2.86 -0.45
N ALA A 38 -4.52 -3.09 -1.37
CA ALA A 38 -3.55 -4.17 -1.28
C ALA A 38 -2.67 -4.07 -0.03
N ALA A 39 -2.22 -2.86 0.33
CA ALA A 39 -1.46 -2.62 1.55
C ALA A 39 -2.27 -2.93 2.82
N TYR A 40 -3.57 -2.59 2.83
CA TYR A 40 -4.48 -2.95 3.92
C TYR A 40 -4.70 -4.46 4.02
N GLU A 41 -4.95 -5.15 2.91
CA GLU A 41 -5.15 -6.60 2.87
C GLU A 41 -3.87 -7.34 3.30
N PHE A 42 -2.71 -6.90 2.83
CA PHE A 42 -1.41 -7.42 3.26
C PHE A 42 -1.22 -7.27 4.77
N GLY A 43 -1.41 -6.06 5.31
CA GLY A 43 -1.29 -5.82 6.75
C GLY A 43 -2.30 -6.64 7.57
N SER A 44 -3.54 -6.74 7.11
CA SER A 44 -4.59 -7.53 7.77
C SER A 44 -4.30 -9.03 7.77
N LEU A 45 -3.70 -9.55 6.68
CA LEU A 45 -3.32 -10.96 6.58
C LEU A 45 -2.27 -11.32 7.65
N PHE A 46 -1.23 -10.50 7.79
CA PHE A 46 -0.20 -10.72 8.80
C PHE A 46 -0.73 -10.47 10.21
N TYR A 47 -1.60 -9.48 10.38
CA TYR A 47 -2.27 -9.24 11.66
C TYR A 47 -3.10 -10.46 12.10
N ALA A 48 -3.86 -11.07 11.19
CA ALA A 48 -4.60 -12.31 11.45
C ALA A 48 -3.66 -13.50 11.78
N GLY A 49 -2.42 -13.47 11.28
CA GLY A 49 -1.36 -14.43 11.61
C GLY A 49 -0.67 -14.20 12.97
N GLY A 50 -1.11 -13.22 13.76
CA GLY A 50 -0.53 -12.90 15.08
C GLY A 50 0.69 -11.99 15.04
N TYR A 51 0.97 -11.36 13.89
CA TYR A 51 1.94 -10.28 13.78
C TYR A 51 1.27 -8.93 14.05
N ARG A 52 2.06 -7.88 14.20
CA ARG A 52 1.57 -6.53 14.53
C ARG A 52 2.16 -5.47 13.58
N PRO A 53 2.01 -5.61 12.25
CA PRO A 53 2.48 -4.57 11.33
C PRO A 53 1.75 -3.25 11.60
N ALA A 54 2.41 -2.13 11.35
CA ALA A 54 1.78 -0.82 11.48
C ALA A 54 0.88 -0.55 10.26
N ILE A 55 -0.32 -1.14 10.24
CA ILE A 55 -1.29 -1.03 9.12
C ILE A 55 -1.56 0.43 8.71
N PRO A 56 -1.75 1.39 9.63
CA PRO A 56 -1.93 2.79 9.22
C PRO A 56 -0.72 3.34 8.44
N LEU A 57 0.49 2.92 8.82
CA LEU A 57 1.72 3.34 8.15
C LEU A 57 1.87 2.67 6.77
N LEU A 58 1.45 1.41 6.61
CA LEU A 58 1.37 0.75 5.31
C LEU A 58 0.44 1.51 4.36
N ILE A 59 -0.79 1.79 4.79
CA ILE A 59 -1.80 2.51 3.99
C ILE A 59 -1.31 3.91 3.60
N ILE A 60 -0.87 4.70 4.59
CA ILE A 60 -0.44 6.08 4.38
C ILE A 60 0.85 6.12 3.58
N GLY A 61 1.82 5.24 3.89
CA GLY A 61 3.10 5.14 3.21
C GLY A 61 2.95 4.77 1.74
N THR A 62 2.17 3.72 1.43
CA THR A 62 1.88 3.34 0.04
C THR A 62 1.18 4.46 -0.72
N GLY A 63 0.17 5.10 -0.10
CA GLY A 63 -0.50 6.26 -0.70
C GLY A 63 0.46 7.43 -0.96
N ALA A 64 1.33 7.75 0.00
CA ALA A 64 2.32 8.81 -0.12
C ALA A 64 3.35 8.54 -1.23
N VAL A 65 3.81 7.29 -1.37
CA VAL A 65 4.72 6.89 -2.47
C VAL A 65 4.06 7.13 -3.82
N VAL A 66 2.79 6.74 -3.99
CA VAL A 66 2.06 6.99 -5.24
C VAL A 66 1.87 8.49 -5.49
N LEU A 67 1.58 9.30 -4.47
CA LEU A 67 1.44 10.75 -4.64
C LEU A 67 2.77 11.40 -5.02
N VAL A 68 3.86 11.08 -4.33
CA VAL A 68 5.20 11.58 -4.66
C VAL A 68 5.57 11.20 -6.09
N ARG A 69 5.25 9.96 -6.47
CA ARG A 69 5.47 9.45 -7.82
C ARG A 69 4.77 10.29 -8.89
N ILE A 70 3.53 10.71 -8.64
CA ILE A 70 2.72 11.48 -9.59
C ILE A 70 3.23 12.92 -9.72
N TYR A 71 3.59 13.57 -8.61
CA TYR A 71 3.91 15.00 -8.61
C TYR A 71 5.41 15.31 -8.78
N PHE A 72 6.29 14.43 -8.31
CA PHE A 72 7.75 14.66 -8.25
C PHE A 72 8.55 13.58 -8.99
N GLY A 73 7.89 12.60 -9.60
CA GLY A 73 8.55 11.54 -10.36
C GLY A 73 9.40 10.61 -9.48
N PHE A 74 10.72 10.81 -9.49
CA PHE A 74 11.69 10.07 -8.67
C PHE A 74 12.53 11.01 -7.77
N GLU A 75 12.32 12.32 -7.86
CA GLU A 75 13.29 13.29 -7.35
C GLU A 75 13.40 13.29 -5.82
N VAL A 76 12.32 12.93 -5.12
CA VAL A 76 12.27 13.00 -3.64
C VAL A 76 11.95 11.65 -2.99
N ASP A 77 11.98 10.56 -3.76
CA ASP A 77 11.65 9.21 -3.28
C ASP A 77 12.55 8.80 -2.11
N TYR A 78 13.83 9.15 -2.17
CA TYR A 78 14.79 8.83 -1.11
C TYR A 78 14.43 9.49 0.23
N ILE A 79 13.94 10.74 0.21
CA ILE A 79 13.54 11.47 1.42
C ILE A 79 12.28 10.84 2.00
N LEU A 80 11.29 10.55 1.15
CA LEU A 80 10.04 9.94 1.57
C LEU A 80 10.30 8.57 2.21
N LEU A 81 11.04 7.70 1.52
CA LEU A 81 11.33 6.35 1.99
C LEU A 81 12.15 6.39 3.30
N ALA A 82 13.16 7.26 3.39
CA ALA A 82 13.91 7.45 4.63
C ALA A 82 12.99 7.90 5.78
N GLY A 83 12.07 8.84 5.52
CA GLY A 83 11.07 9.29 6.48
C GLY A 83 10.16 8.15 6.95
N ILE A 84 9.63 7.35 6.02
CA ILE A 84 8.79 6.17 6.34
C ILE A 84 9.57 5.18 7.21
N VAL A 85 10.84 4.91 6.88
CA VAL A 85 11.70 4.02 7.66
C VAL A 85 11.88 4.55 9.09
N LEU A 86 12.16 5.83 9.26
CA LEU A 86 12.33 6.44 10.59
C LEU A 86 11.04 6.40 11.41
N VAL A 87 9.90 6.72 10.80
CA VAL A 87 8.58 6.66 11.48
C VAL A 87 8.23 5.22 11.85
N ALA A 88 8.46 4.26 10.95
CA ALA A 88 8.25 2.84 11.21
C ALA A 88 9.13 2.35 12.37
N LEU A 89 10.40 2.77 12.38
CA LEU A 89 11.34 2.41 13.44
C LEU A 89 10.88 2.96 14.78
N THR A 90 10.51 4.24 14.85
CA THR A 90 9.97 4.85 16.07
C THR A 90 8.74 4.12 16.57
N TRP A 91 7.80 3.78 15.67
CA TRP A 91 6.59 3.04 16.02
C TRP A 91 6.92 1.69 16.67
N HIS A 92 7.78 0.90 16.03
CA HIS A 92 8.09 -0.45 16.48
C HIS A 92 9.04 -0.50 17.69
N VAL A 93 9.86 0.53 17.91
CA VAL A 93 10.59 0.71 19.17
C VAL A 93 9.62 0.98 20.32
N ILE A 94 8.64 1.86 20.13
CA ILE A 94 7.62 2.13 21.16
C ILE A 94 6.80 0.86 21.45
N ASP A 95 6.45 0.07 20.43
CA ASP A 95 5.73 -1.19 20.63
C ASP A 95 6.59 -2.25 21.34
N PHE A 96 7.90 -2.29 21.04
CA PHE A 96 8.86 -3.14 21.75
C PHE A 96 8.93 -2.82 23.24
N GLU A 97 9.07 -1.53 23.59
CA GLU A 97 9.08 -1.07 25.00
C GLU A 97 7.76 -1.39 25.73
N ARG A 98 6.65 -1.51 24.99
CA ARG A 98 5.34 -1.94 25.52
C ARG A 98 5.21 -3.46 25.68
N GLY A 99 6.28 -4.21 25.41
CA GLY A 99 6.34 -5.66 25.57
C GLY A 99 5.93 -6.46 24.34
N ALA A 100 5.95 -5.86 23.14
CA ALA A 100 5.68 -6.61 21.92
C ALA A 100 6.80 -7.65 21.65
N PRO A 101 6.44 -8.93 21.42
CA PRO A 101 7.42 -10.03 21.40
C PRO A 101 8.21 -10.14 20.09
N LYS A 102 7.77 -9.50 18.99
CA LYS A 102 8.31 -9.69 17.64
C LYS A 102 8.52 -8.38 16.86
N SER A 103 8.76 -7.26 17.56
CA SER A 103 8.83 -5.91 16.95
C SER A 103 9.80 -5.79 15.78
N GLY A 104 10.92 -6.51 15.78
CA GLY A 104 11.86 -6.50 14.64
C GLY A 104 11.27 -7.14 13.37
N THR A 105 10.48 -8.22 13.52
CA THR A 105 9.78 -8.84 12.38
C THR A 105 8.59 -7.98 11.94
N ASP A 106 7.86 -7.41 12.89
CA ASP A 106 6.72 -6.53 12.60
C ASP A 106 7.15 -5.23 11.89
N PHE A 107 8.34 -4.72 12.21
CA PHE A 107 9.00 -3.63 11.49
C PHE A 107 9.33 -4.01 10.04
N ALA A 108 9.96 -5.16 9.82
CA ALA A 108 10.26 -5.63 8.47
C ALA A 108 8.99 -5.79 7.63
N LEU A 109 7.92 -6.34 8.21
CA LEU A 109 6.61 -6.45 7.56
C LEU A 109 5.99 -5.08 7.23
N THR A 110 6.28 -4.05 8.02
CA THR A 110 5.77 -2.69 7.79
C THR A 110 6.49 -1.98 6.63
N LEU A 111 7.72 -2.40 6.31
CA LEU A 111 8.54 -1.80 5.25
C LEU A 111 8.59 -2.60 3.95
N THR A 112 7.96 -3.77 3.91
CA THR A 112 7.86 -4.62 2.71
C THR A 112 6.71 -4.13 1.85
#